data_AF-A0A2H0P4I9-F1
#
_entry.id   AF-A0A2H0P4I9-F1
#
_cell.length_a   1.000
_cell.length_b   1.000
_cell.length_c   1.000
_cell.angle_alpha   90.00
_cell.angle_beta   90.00
_cell.angle_gamma   90.00
#
_symmetry.space_group_name_H-M   'P 1'
#
loop_
_entity.id
_entity.type
_entity.pdbx_description
1 polymer ?
#
loop_
_entity_poly.entity_id
_entity_poly.type
_entity_poly.pdbx_seq_one_letter_code
_entity_poly.pdbx_strand_id
1 'polypeptide(L)'
;MIKKATLFMALLFVSSVAFAADNTYLVSSLSDKQQEGTLRTILHYACDSDGSDLVKFAKTRLDQLRIYLKRPLVIPEDCKGPVTMMGSDEAETILDASDFEGTAKGSNCTLDIYSNANAVAYFGFSGNRHGAAVCVYGRSNDIFENRMGVEKYGSLNENVHGIVVSKIFSKNNGGMNGSFTTIRKNIIGQQPEHGIIIDADSVSVTKNEITSSGGHGIQLEGDGIEISENIIAGNGGCPPKGKAIEGQEYCYDGDALGGAGIYIKGGSSNVLIGGDNFEERNIIQFNRNGGVVLYNSKETDLIKITHNQISKNYGTEVGIDMRGDGVTENDILDLDVGPNALLNFPEHLQAFRLVGDRHWIWGVSFFTDDIELYGVAPEDFNRGVIHGGGDSFYGDMTIASNSFEAIHNNLNFSEAKAVTAVGLAIDGNTSEYSLNAGVSMDEDYDGILDELETGDGTKASGGTSPDNADSDGDELPDPIEDRNRNGEWEPELGELCAYNPDTDNDGISDGAETHGDGVYDKGRDTDPFKPDTDGDGLVDGDEDKNGNGIWDGYLKETSPLLVDSDGDGFGDVVDSCPSIANPGQDPWYCY
;
A
#
# COMPACT_ATOMS: atom_id res chain seq x y z
N MET A 1 -23.49 73.65 -41.81
CA MET A 1 -22.06 73.30 -41.89
C MET A 1 -21.93 71.78 -41.89
N ILE A 2 -21.60 71.22 -43.03
CA ILE A 2 -21.50 69.77 -43.29
C ILE A 2 -20.13 69.29 -42.75
N LYS A 3 -20.12 68.33 -41.82
CA LYS A 3 -18.91 67.60 -41.43
C LYS A 3 -18.83 66.31 -42.26
N LYS A 4 -17.76 66.20 -43.05
CA LYS A 4 -17.40 65.03 -43.85
C LYS A 4 -17.06 63.85 -42.91
N ALA A 5 -17.69 62.70 -43.13
CA ALA A 5 -17.24 61.42 -42.59
C ALA A 5 -16.28 60.79 -43.61
N THR A 6 -15.04 60.59 -43.21
CA THR A 6 -14.02 59.90 -44.00
C THR A 6 -14.15 58.40 -43.74
N LEU A 7 -14.40 57.64 -44.79
CA LEU A 7 -14.50 56.18 -44.82
C LEU A 7 -13.09 55.57 -44.68
N PHE A 8 -12.83 54.84 -43.59
CA PHE A 8 -11.65 53.98 -43.46
C PHE A 8 -12.05 52.57 -43.92
N MET A 9 -11.54 52.15 -45.07
CA MET A 9 -11.69 50.79 -45.58
C MET A 9 -10.59 49.93 -44.97
N ALA A 10 -10.95 49.12 -43.97
CA ALA A 10 -10.06 48.10 -43.42
C ALA A 10 -9.93 46.96 -44.44
N LEU A 11 -8.73 46.80 -45.00
CA LEU A 11 -8.38 45.66 -45.85
C LEU A 11 -8.23 44.43 -44.92
N LEU A 12 -9.26 43.60 -44.86
CA LEU A 12 -9.19 42.27 -44.25
C LEU A 12 -8.34 41.37 -45.15
N PHE A 13 -7.07 41.17 -44.79
CA PHE A 13 -6.30 40.03 -45.28
C PHE A 13 -6.88 38.78 -44.62
N VAL A 14 -7.77 38.08 -45.33
CA VAL A 14 -8.10 36.70 -45.00
C VAL A 14 -6.90 35.87 -45.44
N SER A 15 -5.97 35.58 -44.53
CA SER A 15 -5.01 34.51 -44.78
C SER A 15 -5.81 33.22 -44.79
N SER A 16 -6.03 32.65 -45.98
CA SER A 16 -6.50 31.28 -46.10
C SER A 16 -5.48 30.38 -45.42
N VAL A 17 -5.80 29.91 -44.22
CA VAL A 17 -5.08 28.78 -43.62
C VAL A 17 -5.47 27.59 -44.49
N ALA A 18 -4.61 27.26 -45.46
CA ALA A 18 -4.74 26.01 -46.18
C ALA A 18 -4.35 24.91 -45.19
N PHE A 19 -5.34 24.17 -44.69
CA PHE A 19 -5.08 22.94 -43.97
C PHE A 19 -4.47 21.94 -44.96
N ALA A 20 -3.33 21.35 -44.61
CA ALA A 20 -2.77 20.24 -45.38
C ALA A 20 -3.77 19.08 -45.40
N ALA A 21 -3.80 18.32 -46.49
CA ALA A 21 -4.74 17.21 -46.63
C ALA A 21 -4.19 15.96 -45.93
N ASP A 22 -5.00 15.39 -45.03
CA ASP A 22 -4.72 14.11 -44.40
C ASP A 22 -4.87 12.95 -45.40
N ASN A 23 -3.85 12.12 -45.52
CA ASN A 23 -3.80 11.00 -46.44
C ASN A 23 -3.86 9.67 -45.71
N THR A 24 -4.43 8.65 -46.38
CA THR A 24 -4.33 7.26 -45.93
C THR A 24 -3.54 6.45 -46.94
N TYR A 25 -2.42 5.89 -46.50
CA TYR A 25 -1.57 5.02 -47.30
C TYR A 25 -1.79 3.56 -46.92
N LEU A 26 -1.87 2.70 -47.94
CA LEU A 26 -2.03 1.26 -47.76
C LEU A 26 -0.73 0.52 -48.06
N VAL A 27 -0.23 -0.22 -47.08
CA VAL A 27 0.89 -1.14 -47.27
C VAL A 27 0.42 -2.34 -48.10
N SER A 28 1.00 -2.49 -49.29
CA SER A 28 0.62 -3.52 -50.27
C SER A 28 1.69 -4.60 -50.47
N SER A 29 2.88 -4.44 -49.88
CA SER A 29 3.96 -5.42 -49.88
C SER A 29 4.50 -5.64 -48.46
N LEU A 30 4.64 -6.92 -48.09
CA LEU A 30 5.18 -7.36 -46.80
C LEU A 30 6.70 -7.56 -46.81
N SER A 31 7.41 -7.09 -47.85
CA SER A 31 8.88 -7.12 -47.89
C SER A 31 9.51 -5.88 -47.26
N ASP A 32 10.68 -6.04 -46.62
CA ASP A 32 11.50 -4.91 -46.12
C ASP A 32 12.35 -4.23 -47.22
N LYS A 33 12.00 -4.40 -48.49
CA LYS A 33 12.68 -3.68 -49.56
C LYS A 33 12.21 -2.23 -49.58
N GLN A 34 13.09 -1.32 -49.97
CA GLN A 34 12.72 0.06 -50.23
C GLN A 34 12.18 0.18 -51.66
N GLN A 35 10.97 -0.34 -51.88
CA GLN A 35 10.25 -0.34 -53.17
C GLN A 35 8.84 0.22 -52.96
N GLU A 36 8.16 0.64 -54.02
CA GLU A 36 6.77 1.13 -53.91
C GLU A 36 5.87 0.09 -53.24
N GLY A 37 4.95 0.57 -52.39
CA GLY A 37 4.00 -0.29 -51.68
C GLY A 37 4.54 -1.01 -50.43
N THR A 38 5.84 -0.92 -50.13
CA THR A 38 6.38 -1.43 -48.86
C THR A 38 6.18 -0.45 -47.72
N LEU A 39 6.13 -0.96 -46.48
CA LEU A 39 5.98 -0.13 -45.28
C LEU A 39 7.04 0.99 -45.24
N ARG A 40 8.29 0.67 -45.56
CA ARG A 40 9.41 1.62 -45.54
C ARG A 40 9.21 2.79 -46.51
N THR A 41 8.84 2.51 -47.75
CA THR A 41 8.60 3.56 -48.75
C THR A 41 7.36 4.38 -48.43
N ILE A 42 6.31 3.73 -47.92
CA ILE A 42 5.07 4.41 -47.54
C ILE A 42 5.28 5.36 -46.35
N LEU A 43 6.07 4.95 -45.35
CA LEU A 43 6.43 5.83 -44.23
C LEU A 43 7.15 7.10 -44.72
N HIS A 44 8.05 6.97 -45.72
CA HIS A 44 8.66 8.15 -46.34
C HIS A 44 7.64 9.08 -47.01
N TYR A 45 6.67 8.53 -47.74
CA TYR A 45 5.63 9.34 -48.39
C TYR A 45 4.72 10.06 -47.39
N ALA A 46 4.32 9.39 -46.31
CA ALA A 46 3.53 9.99 -45.24
C ALA A 46 4.31 11.10 -44.52
N CYS A 47 5.60 10.89 -44.28
CA CYS A 47 6.48 11.85 -43.63
C CYS A 47 6.74 13.12 -44.48
N ASP A 48 6.81 12.97 -45.81
CA ASP A 48 7.01 14.08 -46.77
C ASP A 48 5.78 14.98 -46.94
N SER A 49 4.62 14.56 -46.42
CA SER A 49 3.35 15.27 -46.45
C SER A 49 3.19 16.19 -45.23
N ASP A 50 2.61 17.37 -45.44
CA ASP A 50 2.32 18.32 -44.36
C ASP A 50 1.06 17.93 -43.53
N GLY A 51 0.30 16.91 -43.97
CA GLY A 51 -0.95 16.45 -43.35
C GLY A 51 -0.75 15.46 -42.20
N SER A 52 -1.82 15.16 -41.46
CA SER A 52 -1.82 14.08 -40.47
C SER A 52 -2.14 12.76 -41.16
N ASP A 53 -1.10 12.00 -41.46
CA ASP A 53 -1.21 10.88 -42.38
C ASP A 53 -1.29 9.53 -41.67
N LEU A 54 -2.17 8.67 -42.18
CA LEU A 54 -2.41 7.31 -41.69
C LEU A 54 -1.75 6.27 -42.60
N VAL A 55 -0.85 5.48 -42.05
CA VAL A 55 -0.26 4.29 -42.69
C VAL A 55 -0.91 3.04 -42.10
N LYS A 56 -1.60 2.27 -42.94
CA LYS A 56 -2.25 1.03 -42.50
C LYS A 56 -2.05 -0.13 -43.46
N PHE A 57 -2.26 -1.34 -42.97
CA PHE A 57 -2.16 -2.56 -43.78
C PHE A 57 -3.46 -2.79 -44.56
N ALA A 58 -3.33 -3.27 -45.80
CA ALA A 58 -4.48 -3.67 -46.59
C ALA A 58 -5.18 -4.91 -45.97
N LYS A 59 -6.50 -4.99 -46.14
CA LYS A 59 -7.30 -6.15 -45.73
C LYS A 59 -6.69 -7.45 -46.23
N THR A 60 -6.67 -8.45 -45.36
CA THR A 60 -6.03 -9.74 -45.64
C THR A 60 -6.91 -10.90 -45.17
N ARG A 61 -6.72 -12.08 -45.77
CA ARG A 61 -7.33 -13.34 -45.28
C ARG A 61 -6.38 -14.14 -44.39
N LEU A 62 -5.19 -13.59 -44.13
CA LEU A 62 -4.19 -14.23 -43.29
C LEU A 62 -4.46 -13.86 -41.83
N ASP A 63 -4.22 -14.79 -40.91
CA ASP A 63 -4.34 -14.54 -39.48
C ASP A 63 -3.16 -13.71 -38.93
N GLN A 64 -2.02 -13.74 -39.61
CA GLN A 64 -0.79 -13.04 -39.24
C GLN A 64 -0.09 -12.45 -40.48
N LEU A 65 0.40 -11.21 -40.37
CA LEU A 65 1.20 -10.49 -41.34
C LEU A 65 2.60 -10.22 -40.76
N ARG A 66 3.59 -11.04 -41.10
CA ARG A 66 4.97 -10.86 -40.60
C ARG A 66 5.87 -10.21 -41.63
N ILE A 67 6.54 -9.13 -41.24
CA ILE A 67 7.54 -8.42 -42.04
C ILE A 67 8.91 -8.61 -41.39
N TYR A 68 9.79 -9.34 -42.08
CA TYR A 68 11.18 -9.51 -41.66
C TYR A 68 12.00 -8.30 -42.08
N LEU A 69 12.51 -7.59 -41.09
CA LEU A 69 13.31 -6.39 -41.24
C LEU A 69 14.80 -6.76 -41.22
N LYS A 70 15.56 -6.20 -42.16
CA LYS A 70 17.03 -6.31 -42.22
C LYS A 70 17.74 -5.15 -41.55
N ARG A 71 17.00 -4.05 -41.31
CA ARG A 71 17.47 -2.81 -40.69
C ARG A 71 16.30 -2.10 -39.99
N PRO A 72 16.58 -1.22 -39.01
CA PRO A 72 15.55 -0.44 -38.32
C PRO A 72 14.58 0.27 -39.26
N LEU A 73 13.30 0.34 -38.87
CA LEU A 73 12.35 1.29 -39.43
C LEU A 73 12.54 2.64 -38.76
N VAL A 74 12.39 3.72 -39.53
CA VAL A 74 12.67 5.07 -39.03
C VAL A 74 11.52 5.98 -39.45
N ILE A 75 10.93 6.67 -38.48
CA ILE A 75 10.16 7.90 -38.71
C ILE A 75 11.16 9.05 -38.47
N PRO A 76 11.66 9.69 -39.53
CA PRO A 76 12.79 10.59 -39.43
C PRO A 76 12.40 11.92 -38.77
N GLU A 77 13.40 12.67 -38.31
CA GLU A 77 13.22 13.93 -37.58
C GLU A 77 12.48 14.99 -38.41
N ASP A 78 12.73 15.03 -39.71
CA ASP A 78 12.28 16.06 -40.65
C ASP A 78 10.90 15.80 -41.26
N CYS A 79 10.09 14.92 -40.66
CA CYS A 79 8.70 14.76 -41.08
C CYS A 79 7.94 16.08 -40.98
N LYS A 80 7.26 16.43 -42.06
CA LYS A 80 6.53 17.70 -42.17
C LYS A 80 5.20 17.67 -41.43
N GLY A 81 4.58 16.49 -41.35
CA GLY A 81 3.34 16.22 -40.64
C GLY A 81 3.46 14.96 -39.78
N PRO A 82 2.52 14.78 -38.83
CA PRO A 82 2.48 13.61 -37.96
C PRO A 82 2.09 12.34 -38.73
N VAL A 83 2.72 11.22 -38.40
CA VAL A 83 2.44 9.91 -38.99
C VAL A 83 1.78 9.00 -37.96
N THR A 84 0.58 8.53 -38.25
CA THR A 84 -0.06 7.44 -37.52
C THR A 84 0.18 6.13 -38.28
N MET A 85 0.89 5.18 -37.68
CA MET A 85 1.03 3.84 -38.23
C MET A 85 0.21 2.84 -37.41
N MET A 86 -0.61 2.06 -38.11
CA MET A 86 -1.47 1.05 -37.51
C MET A 86 -1.28 -0.30 -38.18
N GLY A 87 -1.13 -1.34 -37.36
CA GLY A 87 -1.26 -2.72 -37.79
C GLY A 87 -2.66 -3.03 -38.36
N SER A 88 -2.84 -4.25 -38.82
CA SER A 88 -4.13 -4.69 -39.37
C SER A 88 -5.14 -4.90 -38.25
N ASP A 89 -6.38 -4.48 -38.47
CA ASP A 89 -7.53 -4.76 -37.60
C ASP A 89 -8.04 -6.21 -37.77
N GLU A 90 -7.70 -6.84 -38.90
CA GLU A 90 -8.13 -8.20 -39.25
C GLU A 90 -7.08 -9.28 -38.95
N ALA A 91 -5.81 -8.91 -38.82
CA ALA A 91 -4.68 -9.84 -38.70
C ALA A 91 -3.61 -9.29 -37.76
N GLU A 92 -2.90 -10.16 -37.06
CA GLU A 92 -1.76 -9.73 -36.24
C GLU A 92 -0.61 -9.25 -37.15
N THR A 93 -0.27 -7.96 -37.12
CA THR A 93 0.86 -7.43 -37.91
C THR A 93 2.13 -7.42 -37.07
N ILE A 94 3.14 -8.17 -37.49
CA ILE A 94 4.40 -8.34 -36.78
C ILE A 94 5.55 -7.72 -37.56
N LEU A 95 6.29 -6.86 -36.89
CA LEU A 95 7.59 -6.33 -37.31
C LEU A 95 8.68 -7.18 -36.64
N ASP A 96 9.33 -8.03 -37.43
CA ASP A 96 10.31 -9.00 -36.94
C ASP A 96 11.73 -8.57 -37.32
N ALA A 97 12.55 -8.30 -36.31
CA ALA A 97 13.93 -7.86 -36.44
C ALA A 97 14.95 -9.01 -36.34
N SER A 98 14.51 -10.28 -36.41
CA SER A 98 15.40 -11.45 -36.35
C SER A 98 16.51 -11.45 -37.42
N ASP A 99 16.28 -10.74 -38.53
CA ASP A 99 17.16 -10.68 -39.70
C ASP A 99 18.03 -9.40 -39.74
N PHE A 100 18.12 -8.63 -38.65
CA PHE A 100 18.97 -7.44 -38.58
C PHE A 100 20.43 -7.76 -38.94
N GLU A 101 20.91 -7.20 -40.06
CA GLU A 101 22.27 -7.41 -40.55
C GLU A 101 23.23 -6.37 -39.91
N GLY A 102 24.01 -6.75 -38.89
CA GLY A 102 25.05 -5.88 -38.31
C GLY A 102 25.52 -6.25 -36.90
N THR A 103 26.75 -5.84 -36.52
CA THR A 103 27.37 -6.19 -35.22
C THR A 103 27.39 -5.05 -34.19
N ALA A 104 26.77 -3.90 -34.45
CA ALA A 104 26.87 -2.74 -33.57
C ALA A 104 25.80 -2.79 -32.45
N LYS A 105 26.24 -3.18 -31.25
CA LYS A 105 25.52 -2.88 -30.00
C LYS A 105 25.41 -1.36 -29.86
N GLY A 106 24.20 -0.82 -29.68
CA GLY A 106 24.01 0.52 -29.11
C GLY A 106 23.19 1.56 -29.89
N SER A 107 22.46 1.24 -30.97
CA SER A 107 21.54 2.20 -31.63
C SER A 107 20.39 1.53 -32.42
N ASN A 108 19.91 0.36 -32.00
CA ASN A 108 19.06 -0.48 -32.86
C ASN A 108 17.72 -0.76 -32.19
N CYS A 109 16.70 0.03 -32.51
CA CYS A 109 15.34 -0.32 -32.19
C CYS A 109 14.65 -0.89 -33.43
N THR A 110 13.61 -1.70 -33.28
CA THR A 110 12.88 -2.19 -34.45
C THR A 110 12.24 -1.02 -35.20
N LEU A 111 11.77 -0.03 -34.44
CA LEU A 111 11.25 1.25 -34.91
C LEU A 111 11.87 2.40 -34.11
N ASP A 112 12.50 3.34 -34.81
CA ASP A 112 13.00 4.61 -34.26
C ASP A 112 12.09 5.77 -34.68
N ILE A 113 11.65 6.58 -33.71
CA ILE A 113 10.73 7.71 -33.91
C ILE A 113 11.42 9.01 -33.50
N TYR A 114 11.90 9.76 -34.49
CA TYR A 114 12.61 11.02 -34.28
C TYR A 114 11.69 12.25 -34.35
N SER A 115 10.60 12.20 -35.11
CA SER A 115 9.64 13.30 -35.22
C SER A 115 8.58 13.28 -34.12
N ASN A 116 7.76 14.34 -34.10
CA ASN A 116 6.79 14.62 -33.06
C ASN A 116 5.38 14.19 -33.47
N ALA A 117 4.51 14.02 -32.47
CA ALA A 117 3.06 13.83 -32.66
C ALA A 117 2.67 12.61 -33.51
N ASN A 118 3.53 11.59 -33.57
CA ASN A 118 3.22 10.33 -34.25
C ASN A 118 2.44 9.39 -33.34
N ALA A 119 1.80 8.41 -33.96
CA ALA A 119 1.11 7.34 -33.26
C ALA A 119 1.50 5.97 -33.82
N VAL A 120 1.74 5.00 -32.94
CA VAL A 120 2.08 3.61 -33.32
C VAL A 120 1.17 2.66 -32.57
N ALA A 121 0.38 1.90 -33.33
CA ALA A 121 -0.57 0.97 -32.72
C ALA A 121 -0.78 -0.34 -33.47
N TYR A 122 -1.26 -1.35 -32.74
CA TYR A 122 -1.67 -2.66 -33.27
C TYR A 122 -0.54 -3.47 -33.92
N PHE A 123 0.71 -3.27 -33.50
CA PHE A 123 1.85 -4.05 -33.98
C PHE A 123 2.35 -5.05 -32.93
N GLY A 124 2.78 -6.22 -33.41
CA GLY A 124 3.69 -7.11 -32.70
C GLY A 124 5.15 -6.75 -33.04
N PHE A 125 6.01 -6.66 -32.05
CA PHE A 125 7.44 -6.43 -32.23
C PHE A 125 8.25 -7.59 -31.67
N SER A 126 9.16 -8.13 -32.49
CA SER A 126 9.83 -9.41 -32.22
C SER A 126 11.28 -9.41 -32.69
N GLY A 127 12.12 -10.16 -31.97
CA GLY A 127 13.40 -10.65 -32.47
C GLY A 127 14.54 -9.66 -32.50
N ASN A 128 14.39 -8.45 -31.94
CA ASN A 128 15.49 -7.49 -31.88
C ASN A 128 16.47 -7.83 -30.74
N ARG A 129 17.40 -8.75 -31.01
CA ARG A 129 18.45 -9.16 -30.06
C ARG A 129 19.55 -8.12 -29.83
N HIS A 130 19.40 -6.92 -30.39
CA HIS A 130 20.39 -5.85 -30.35
C HIS A 130 19.89 -4.56 -29.68
N GLY A 131 18.61 -4.47 -29.35
CA GLY A 131 18.02 -3.31 -28.68
C GLY A 131 16.50 -3.43 -28.51
N ALA A 132 15.81 -2.30 -28.46
CA ALA A 132 14.40 -2.25 -28.07
C ALA A 132 13.43 -2.57 -29.24
N ALA A 133 12.19 -2.88 -28.94
CA ALA A 133 11.14 -2.92 -29.96
C ALA A 133 10.86 -1.51 -30.52
N VAL A 134 10.62 -0.52 -29.66
CA VAL A 134 10.30 0.85 -30.08
C VAL A 134 11.15 1.86 -29.33
N CYS A 135 11.74 2.80 -30.05
CA CYS A 135 12.45 3.93 -29.47
C CYS A 135 11.83 5.26 -29.89
N VAL A 136 11.58 6.11 -28.90
CA VAL A 136 10.94 7.40 -29.06
C VAL A 136 11.90 8.50 -28.64
N TYR A 137 12.24 9.37 -29.59
CA TYR A 137 13.12 10.51 -29.40
C TYR A 137 12.39 11.84 -29.63
N GLY A 138 11.39 11.86 -30.51
CA GLY A 138 10.53 13.04 -30.68
C GLY A 138 9.49 13.19 -29.57
N ARG A 139 8.80 14.33 -29.57
CA ARG A 139 7.82 14.73 -28.54
C ARG A 139 6.39 14.35 -28.88
N SER A 140 5.55 14.23 -27.86
CA SER A 140 4.09 14.09 -28.01
C SER A 140 3.67 12.85 -28.82
N ASN A 141 4.47 11.78 -28.79
CA ASN A 141 4.16 10.55 -29.51
C ASN A 141 3.23 9.65 -28.67
N ASP A 142 2.38 8.85 -29.31
CA ASP A 142 1.46 7.92 -28.65
C ASP A 142 1.74 6.48 -29.10
N ILE A 143 2.19 5.64 -28.17
CA ILE A 143 2.52 4.24 -28.41
C ILE A 143 1.49 3.38 -27.70
N PHE A 144 0.60 2.72 -28.45
CA PHE A 144 -0.53 2.03 -27.82
C PHE A 144 -1.01 0.76 -28.48
N GLU A 145 -1.59 -0.14 -27.68
CA GLU A 145 -2.18 -1.40 -28.15
C GLU A 145 -1.21 -2.24 -29.01
N ASN A 146 0.08 -2.16 -28.69
CA ASN A 146 1.13 -2.99 -29.30
C ASN A 146 1.47 -4.19 -28.40
N ARG A 147 2.11 -5.19 -29.00
CA ARG A 147 2.63 -6.38 -28.33
C ARG A 147 4.14 -6.47 -28.54
N MET A 148 4.91 -6.71 -27.48
CA MET A 148 6.38 -6.74 -27.56
C MET A 148 6.89 -7.96 -26.79
N GLY A 149 7.55 -8.89 -27.49
CA GLY A 149 8.01 -10.17 -26.92
C GLY A 149 6.91 -11.19 -26.60
N VAL A 150 5.64 -10.85 -26.82
CA VAL A 150 4.48 -11.73 -26.60
C VAL A 150 3.59 -11.77 -27.85
N GLU A 151 3.11 -12.96 -28.27
CA GLU A 151 2.15 -13.06 -29.39
C GLU A 151 0.71 -13.04 -28.87
N LYS A 152 -0.25 -12.76 -29.77
CA LYS A 152 -1.66 -13.06 -29.52
C LYS A 152 -1.92 -14.56 -29.34
N TYR A 153 -1.08 -15.42 -29.94
CA TYR A 153 -1.19 -16.88 -29.90
C TYR A 153 0.18 -17.58 -29.69
N GLY A 154 0.90 -17.24 -28.61
CA GLY A 154 2.21 -17.84 -28.32
C GLY A 154 3.22 -16.83 -27.78
N SER A 155 4.51 -17.11 -27.95
CA SER A 155 5.61 -16.20 -27.57
C SER A 155 6.29 -15.66 -28.83
N LEU A 156 6.55 -14.35 -28.88
CA LEU A 156 7.44 -13.78 -29.90
C LEU A 156 8.89 -14.08 -29.53
N ASN A 157 9.80 -13.88 -30.48
CA ASN A 157 11.21 -13.81 -30.13
C ASN A 157 11.46 -12.55 -29.30
N GLU A 158 12.29 -12.68 -28.29
CA GLU A 158 12.68 -11.60 -27.39
C GLU A 158 13.27 -10.39 -28.13
N ASN A 159 12.94 -9.18 -27.66
CA ASN A 159 13.73 -7.97 -27.89
C ASN A 159 14.52 -7.68 -26.62
N VAL A 160 15.64 -6.95 -26.68
CA VAL A 160 16.40 -6.63 -25.44
C VAL A 160 15.54 -5.82 -24.46
N HIS A 161 14.78 -4.86 -25.01
CA HIS A 161 13.81 -4.05 -24.27
C HIS A 161 12.48 -3.95 -25.03
N GLY A 162 11.40 -3.63 -24.33
CA GLY A 162 10.13 -3.28 -24.97
C GLY A 162 10.19 -1.87 -25.56
N ILE A 163 9.93 -0.86 -24.74
CA ILE A 163 9.85 0.55 -25.16
C ILE A 163 10.96 1.36 -24.50
N VAL A 164 11.60 2.24 -25.28
CA VAL A 164 12.55 3.21 -24.77
C VAL A 164 12.11 4.61 -25.17
N VAL A 165 11.93 5.50 -24.20
CA VAL A 165 11.73 6.94 -24.43
C VAL A 165 12.95 7.65 -23.91
N SER A 166 13.66 8.40 -24.74
CA SER A 166 14.99 8.91 -24.36
C SER A 166 15.26 10.32 -24.86
N LYS A 167 15.92 11.09 -23.99
CA LYS A 167 16.46 12.42 -24.30
C LYS A 167 17.91 12.39 -24.80
N ILE A 168 18.46 11.23 -25.19
CA ILE A 168 19.87 11.10 -25.60
C ILE A 168 20.29 12.09 -26.71
N PHE A 169 19.36 12.46 -27.61
CA PHE A 169 19.60 13.40 -28.70
C PHE A 169 19.34 14.87 -28.34
N SER A 170 18.80 15.16 -27.14
CA SER A 170 18.41 16.52 -26.71
C SER A 170 19.54 17.54 -26.76
N LYS A 171 20.79 17.11 -26.47
CA LYS A 171 21.98 17.98 -26.53
C LYS A 171 22.32 18.46 -27.93
N ASN A 172 22.00 17.66 -28.94
CA ASN A 172 22.25 17.98 -30.34
C ASN A 172 21.02 18.58 -31.02
N ASN A 173 19.83 18.28 -30.48
CA ASN A 173 18.56 18.79 -30.96
C ASN A 173 17.51 18.89 -29.84
N GLY A 174 17.22 20.10 -29.38
CA GLY A 174 16.25 20.33 -28.30
C GLY A 174 14.80 19.92 -28.64
N GLY A 175 14.50 19.64 -29.91
CA GLY A 175 13.22 19.08 -30.34
C GLY A 175 13.09 17.56 -30.13
N MET A 176 14.20 16.85 -29.90
CA MET A 176 14.25 15.40 -29.73
C MET A 176 14.63 15.02 -28.29
N ASN A 177 13.66 15.14 -27.39
CA ASN A 177 13.83 14.81 -25.97
C ASN A 177 12.84 13.79 -25.42
N GLY A 178 12.01 13.17 -26.28
CA GLY A 178 11.03 12.16 -25.88
C GLY A 178 9.83 12.69 -25.09
N SER A 179 9.78 13.98 -24.76
CA SER A 179 8.81 14.49 -23.80
C SER A 179 7.36 14.45 -24.28
N PHE A 180 6.42 14.39 -23.35
CA PHE A 180 4.98 14.31 -23.63
C PHE A 180 4.57 13.01 -24.34
N THR A 181 5.42 11.98 -24.33
CA THR A 181 5.09 10.68 -24.90
C THR A 181 4.08 9.98 -24.00
N THR A 182 3.05 9.38 -24.62
CA THR A 182 2.08 8.51 -23.94
C THR A 182 2.32 7.08 -24.35
N ILE A 183 2.47 6.18 -23.37
CA ILE A 183 2.59 4.74 -23.56
C ILE A 183 1.36 4.11 -22.93
N ARG A 184 0.47 3.52 -23.73
CA ARG A 184 -0.78 3.00 -23.18
C ARG A 184 -1.29 1.69 -23.76
N LYS A 185 -1.87 0.83 -22.92
CA LYS A 185 -2.50 -0.43 -23.37
C LYS A 185 -1.59 -1.37 -24.17
N ASN A 186 -0.28 -1.26 -23.99
CA ASN A 186 0.66 -2.20 -24.61
C ASN A 186 0.80 -3.44 -23.73
N ILE A 187 1.13 -4.57 -24.36
CA ILE A 187 1.48 -5.81 -23.66
C ILE A 187 2.94 -6.09 -23.96
N ILE A 188 3.77 -6.01 -22.94
CA ILE A 188 5.22 -6.10 -23.01
C ILE A 188 5.64 -7.23 -22.09
N GLY A 189 6.29 -8.24 -22.63
CA GLY A 189 6.87 -9.26 -21.78
C GLY A 189 7.96 -10.08 -22.42
N GLN A 190 8.61 -10.92 -21.62
CA GLN A 190 9.72 -11.77 -22.07
C GLN A 190 10.88 -10.96 -22.68
N GLN A 191 11.16 -9.78 -22.13
CA GLN A 191 12.34 -8.99 -22.49
C GLN A 191 13.53 -9.44 -21.61
N PRO A 192 14.74 -9.70 -22.13
CA PRO A 192 15.87 -10.15 -21.33
C PRO A 192 16.36 -9.09 -20.33
N GLU A 193 16.20 -7.82 -20.66
CA GLU A 193 16.51 -6.71 -19.77
C GLU A 193 15.19 -6.06 -19.32
N HIS A 194 14.98 -4.78 -19.61
CA HIS A 194 13.84 -4.01 -19.10
C HIS A 194 12.60 -4.04 -20.00
N GLY A 195 11.40 -3.98 -19.40
CA GLY A 195 10.15 -3.81 -20.14
C GLY A 195 10.07 -2.42 -20.79
N ILE A 196 10.10 -1.37 -19.98
CA ILE A 196 10.11 0.04 -20.41
C ILE A 196 11.29 0.77 -19.80
N ILE A 197 11.96 1.61 -20.60
CA ILE A 197 12.98 2.56 -20.14
C ILE A 197 12.54 3.98 -20.48
N ILE A 198 12.59 4.87 -19.49
CA ILE A 198 12.30 6.28 -19.64
C ILE A 198 13.51 7.08 -19.16
N ASP A 199 14.14 7.83 -20.06
CA ASP A 199 15.12 8.87 -19.74
C ASP A 199 14.67 10.17 -20.41
N ALA A 200 13.43 10.56 -20.17
CA ALA A 200 12.77 11.70 -20.78
C ALA A 200 11.75 12.27 -19.79
N ASP A 201 11.34 13.51 -19.99
CA ASP A 201 10.46 14.23 -19.06
C ASP A 201 9.01 14.26 -19.57
N SER A 202 8.02 14.41 -18.69
CA SER A 202 6.60 14.51 -19.04
C SER A 202 6.07 13.28 -19.77
N VAL A 203 6.40 12.07 -19.34
CA VAL A 203 5.96 10.81 -19.97
C VAL A 203 4.82 10.20 -19.16
N SER A 204 3.77 9.75 -19.85
CA SER A 204 2.63 9.04 -19.23
C SER A 204 2.66 7.57 -19.63
N VAL A 205 2.54 6.67 -18.65
CA VAL A 205 2.49 5.22 -18.82
C VAL A 205 1.20 4.69 -18.20
N THR A 206 0.22 4.30 -19.02
CA THR A 206 -1.09 3.92 -18.51
C THR A 206 -1.69 2.66 -19.12
N LYS A 207 -2.32 1.78 -18.32
CA LYS A 207 -3.04 0.58 -18.82
C LYS A 207 -2.17 -0.47 -19.50
N ASN A 208 -0.85 -0.46 -19.29
CA ASN A 208 0.03 -1.44 -19.90
C ASN A 208 0.10 -2.72 -19.04
N GLU A 209 0.36 -3.84 -19.69
CA GLU A 209 0.74 -5.09 -19.04
C GLU A 209 2.24 -5.32 -19.30
N ILE A 210 3.04 -5.31 -18.25
CA ILE A 210 4.51 -5.34 -18.30
C ILE A 210 4.98 -6.52 -17.44
N THR A 211 5.17 -7.67 -18.08
CA THR A 211 5.34 -8.94 -17.36
C THR A 211 6.56 -9.74 -17.77
N SER A 212 7.11 -10.51 -16.85
CA SER A 212 8.17 -11.49 -17.16
C SER A 212 9.37 -10.90 -17.91
N SER A 213 9.84 -9.70 -17.56
CA SER A 213 11.13 -9.21 -18.05
C SER A 213 12.27 -9.71 -17.15
N GLY A 214 13.47 -9.91 -17.70
CA GLY A 214 14.64 -10.36 -16.94
C GLY A 214 15.24 -9.28 -16.04
N GLY A 215 15.04 -8.00 -16.36
CA GLY A 215 15.36 -6.85 -15.52
C GLY A 215 14.12 -6.22 -14.87
N HIS A 216 14.14 -4.90 -14.66
CA HIS A 216 12.99 -4.13 -14.16
C HIS A 216 11.80 -4.11 -15.14
N GLY A 217 10.58 -4.03 -14.60
CA GLY A 217 9.39 -3.79 -15.42
C GLY A 217 9.46 -2.41 -16.08
N ILE A 218 9.56 -1.36 -15.27
CA ILE A 218 9.80 0.02 -15.72
C ILE A 218 11.07 0.54 -15.04
N GLN A 219 11.98 1.12 -15.83
CA GLN A 219 13.11 1.88 -15.33
C GLN A 219 12.95 3.34 -15.77
N LEU A 220 13.04 4.30 -14.85
CA LEU A 220 12.90 5.72 -15.18
C LEU A 220 13.98 6.63 -14.59
N GLU A 221 14.30 7.69 -15.34
CA GLU A 221 15.20 8.81 -15.03
C GLU A 221 14.68 10.11 -15.70
N GLY A 222 13.73 10.81 -15.08
CA GLY A 222 13.11 11.98 -15.71
C GLY A 222 12.18 12.78 -14.80
N ASP A 223 11.77 13.96 -15.27
CA ASP A 223 10.87 14.86 -14.56
C ASP A 223 9.41 14.74 -15.05
N GLY A 224 8.42 14.75 -14.16
CA GLY A 224 7.00 14.81 -14.55
C GLY A 224 6.46 13.50 -15.12
N ILE A 225 6.76 12.36 -14.49
CA ILE A 225 6.37 11.05 -15.00
C ILE A 225 5.09 10.57 -14.31
N GLU A 226 4.10 10.14 -15.09
CA GLU A 226 2.83 9.61 -14.58
C GLU A 226 2.70 8.12 -14.94
N ILE A 227 2.46 7.26 -13.95
CA ILE A 227 2.31 5.81 -14.12
C ILE A 227 1.03 5.36 -13.43
N SER A 228 0.01 4.96 -14.18
CA SER A 228 -1.31 4.60 -13.64
C SER A 228 -1.95 3.41 -14.33
N GLU A 229 -2.81 2.66 -13.65
CA GLU A 229 -3.60 1.57 -14.24
C GLU A 229 -2.76 0.45 -14.91
N ASN A 230 -1.48 0.29 -14.60
CA ASN A 230 -0.63 -0.75 -15.21
C ASN A 230 -0.61 -2.04 -14.38
N ILE A 231 -0.41 -3.17 -15.06
CA ILE A 231 -0.06 -4.45 -14.43
C ILE A 231 1.43 -4.66 -14.65
N ILE A 232 2.20 -4.75 -13.56
CA ILE A 232 3.67 -4.87 -13.60
C ILE A 232 4.06 -6.08 -12.75
N ALA A 233 4.26 -7.22 -13.40
CA ALA A 233 4.37 -8.49 -12.67
C ALA A 233 5.42 -9.48 -13.15
N GLY A 234 6.05 -10.19 -12.20
CA GLY A 234 6.96 -11.29 -12.50
C GLY A 234 8.28 -10.85 -13.16
N ASN A 235 8.69 -9.58 -12.97
CA ASN A 235 9.94 -9.07 -13.52
C ASN A 235 11.15 -9.45 -12.64
N GLY A 236 12.31 -9.63 -13.26
CA GLY A 236 13.55 -10.06 -12.58
C GLY A 236 13.79 -11.57 -12.58
N GLY A 237 13.13 -12.35 -13.43
CA GLY A 237 13.35 -13.81 -13.49
C GLY A 237 12.43 -14.63 -12.59
N CYS A 238 12.42 -15.94 -12.81
CA CYS A 238 11.65 -16.88 -11.98
C CYS A 238 12.15 -16.93 -10.53
N PRO A 239 11.22 -17.13 -9.57
CA PRO A 239 11.59 -17.27 -8.18
C PRO A 239 12.50 -18.49 -7.99
N PRO A 240 13.36 -18.49 -6.95
CA PRO A 240 14.13 -19.68 -6.60
C PRO A 240 13.23 -20.92 -6.46
N LYS A 241 13.75 -22.08 -6.84
CA LYS A 241 12.98 -23.34 -6.79
C LYS A 241 12.38 -23.57 -5.40
N GLY A 242 11.05 -23.76 -5.33
CA GLY A 242 10.31 -23.97 -4.08
C GLY A 242 9.93 -22.70 -3.33
N LYS A 243 10.15 -21.51 -3.93
CA LYS A 243 9.72 -20.22 -3.40
C LYS A 243 8.57 -19.59 -4.19
N ALA A 244 7.97 -20.29 -5.15
CA ALA A 244 6.83 -19.76 -5.91
C ALA A 244 5.66 -19.41 -4.98
N ILE A 245 5.12 -18.22 -5.16
CA ILE A 245 3.90 -17.75 -4.49
C ILE A 245 2.69 -18.25 -5.27
N GLU A 246 1.62 -18.59 -4.57
CA GLU A 246 0.35 -18.97 -5.17
C GLU A 246 -0.17 -17.86 -6.09
N GLY A 247 -0.70 -18.24 -7.26
CA GLY A 247 -1.15 -17.28 -8.28
C GLY A 247 -0.03 -16.70 -9.17
N GLN A 248 1.24 -17.06 -8.96
CA GLN A 248 2.30 -16.66 -9.89
C GLN A 248 2.21 -17.47 -11.20
N GLU A 249 1.62 -16.86 -12.23
CA GLU A 249 1.59 -17.40 -13.61
C GLU A 249 2.77 -16.92 -14.48
N TYR A 250 3.44 -15.85 -14.08
CA TYR A 250 4.38 -15.10 -14.92
C TYR A 250 5.79 -15.09 -14.32
N CYS A 251 6.76 -15.59 -15.07
CA CYS A 251 8.17 -15.32 -14.80
C CYS A 251 9.06 -15.47 -16.03
N TYR A 252 10.20 -14.79 -16.01
CA TYR A 252 11.22 -14.86 -17.05
C TYR A 252 12.17 -16.05 -16.81
N ASP A 253 12.26 -16.96 -17.79
CA ASP A 253 13.12 -18.15 -17.75
C ASP A 253 14.51 -17.85 -18.36
N GLY A 254 15.26 -16.96 -17.70
CA GLY A 254 16.59 -16.54 -18.13
C GLY A 254 17.39 -15.81 -17.05
N ASP A 255 18.63 -15.39 -17.38
CA ASP A 255 19.51 -14.68 -16.44
C ASP A 255 18.89 -13.32 -16.07
N ALA A 256 18.69 -13.08 -14.78
CA ALA A 256 18.04 -11.89 -14.26
C ALA A 256 19.02 -10.71 -14.03
N LEU A 257 18.62 -9.51 -14.43
CA LEU A 257 19.38 -8.25 -14.33
C LEU A 257 18.60 -7.23 -13.49
N GLY A 258 18.36 -7.57 -12.22
CA GLY A 258 17.54 -6.81 -11.30
C GLY A 258 16.16 -7.46 -11.11
N GLY A 259 15.13 -6.65 -10.93
CA GLY A 259 13.77 -7.17 -10.77
C GLY A 259 12.80 -6.33 -9.95
N ALA A 260 12.99 -5.02 -9.81
CA ALA A 260 11.93 -4.16 -9.30
C ALA A 260 10.79 -4.06 -10.32
N GLY A 261 9.54 -3.94 -9.85
CA GLY A 261 8.42 -3.60 -10.73
C GLY A 261 8.67 -2.24 -11.39
N ILE A 262 8.87 -1.21 -10.57
CA ILE A 262 9.28 0.13 -11.00
C ILE A 262 10.59 0.49 -10.32
N TYR A 263 11.58 0.90 -11.10
CA TYR A 263 12.89 1.34 -10.63
C TYR A 263 13.12 2.79 -11.00
N ILE A 264 13.24 3.64 -9.99
CA ILE A 264 13.42 5.09 -10.13
C ILE A 264 14.88 5.43 -9.88
N LYS A 265 15.56 5.98 -10.88
CA LYS A 265 16.94 6.46 -10.75
C LYS A 265 16.98 7.87 -10.19
N GLY A 266 18.05 8.15 -9.44
CA GLY A 266 18.32 9.46 -8.88
C GLY A 266 18.35 10.58 -9.92
N GLY A 267 17.77 11.72 -9.56
CA GLY A 267 17.58 12.87 -10.46
C GLY A 267 16.26 12.85 -11.22
N SER A 268 15.39 11.87 -10.96
CA SER A 268 13.97 11.93 -11.37
C SER A 268 13.22 12.87 -10.45
N SER A 269 12.23 13.61 -10.95
CA SER A 269 11.37 14.45 -10.11
C SER A 269 9.92 14.50 -10.60
N ASN A 270 8.98 14.97 -9.77
CA ASN A 270 7.55 15.06 -10.09
C ASN A 270 7.00 13.73 -10.65
N VAL A 271 7.22 12.63 -9.93
CA VAL A 271 6.76 11.30 -10.37
C VAL A 271 5.50 10.93 -9.60
N LEU A 272 4.43 10.62 -10.35
CA LEU A 272 3.18 10.09 -9.82
C LEU A 272 3.05 8.62 -10.21
N ILE A 273 2.98 7.73 -9.23
CA ILE A 273 2.66 6.31 -9.40
C ILE A 273 1.32 6.05 -8.73
N GLY A 274 0.32 5.69 -9.52
CA GLY A 274 -1.08 5.57 -9.13
C GLY A 274 -1.90 6.76 -9.61
N GLY A 275 -2.81 7.26 -8.78
CA GLY A 275 -3.64 8.42 -9.10
C GLY A 275 -4.38 8.92 -7.86
N ASP A 276 -5.40 9.76 -8.02
CA ASP A 276 -6.19 10.26 -6.89
C ASP A 276 -7.31 9.29 -6.49
N ASN A 277 -7.50 8.22 -7.26
CA ASN A 277 -8.52 7.21 -7.04
C ASN A 277 -7.94 5.79 -7.14
N PHE A 278 -8.51 4.86 -6.39
CA PHE A 278 -8.12 3.45 -6.43
C PHE A 278 -8.29 2.74 -7.80
N GLU A 279 -9.13 3.28 -8.69
CA GLU A 279 -9.22 2.76 -10.06
C GLU A 279 -7.99 3.11 -10.92
N GLU A 280 -7.18 4.09 -10.50
CA GLU A 280 -5.95 4.51 -11.17
C GLU A 280 -4.73 3.70 -10.70
N ARG A 281 -4.94 2.72 -9.82
CA ARG A 281 -3.88 1.89 -9.23
C ARG A 281 -3.05 1.16 -10.25
N ASN A 282 -1.76 1.04 -9.98
CA ASN A 282 -0.97 -0.02 -10.59
C ASN A 282 -1.06 -1.28 -9.72
N ILE A 283 -1.01 -2.44 -10.38
CA ILE A 283 -0.85 -3.75 -9.73
C ILE A 283 0.59 -4.18 -9.93
N ILE A 284 1.39 -4.17 -8.86
CA ILE A 284 2.83 -4.39 -8.88
C ILE A 284 3.19 -5.60 -8.01
N GLN A 285 3.30 -6.78 -8.64
CA GLN A 285 3.36 -8.05 -7.91
C GLN A 285 4.38 -9.05 -8.46
N PHE A 286 4.83 -9.98 -7.63
CA PHE A 286 5.72 -11.09 -8.03
C PHE A 286 7.07 -10.67 -8.63
N ASN A 287 7.47 -9.40 -8.45
CA ASN A 287 8.73 -8.88 -8.93
C ASN A 287 9.87 -9.31 -7.98
N ARG A 288 11.04 -9.64 -8.54
CA ARG A 288 12.12 -10.31 -7.80
C ARG A 288 12.83 -9.43 -6.78
N ASN A 289 13.11 -8.16 -7.10
CA ASN A 289 13.85 -7.25 -6.22
C ASN A 289 12.91 -6.47 -5.31
N GLY A 290 11.72 -6.11 -5.79
CA GLY A 290 10.79 -5.28 -5.04
C GLY A 290 9.64 -4.74 -5.86
N GLY A 291 8.74 -4.00 -5.22
CA GLY A 291 7.64 -3.32 -5.88
C GLY A 291 8.10 -2.05 -6.61
N VAL A 292 8.30 -0.98 -5.84
CA VAL A 292 8.84 0.31 -6.29
C VAL A 292 10.13 0.58 -5.53
N VAL A 293 11.23 0.74 -6.27
CA VAL A 293 12.56 0.92 -5.69
C VAL A 293 13.17 2.22 -6.19
N LEU A 294 13.60 3.08 -5.27
CA LEU A 294 14.24 4.36 -5.58
C LEU A 294 15.74 4.25 -5.30
N TYR A 295 16.60 4.62 -6.26
CA TYR A 295 18.05 4.50 -6.11
C TYR A 295 18.75 5.85 -6.30
N ASN A 296 19.40 6.36 -5.25
CA ASN A 296 20.12 7.64 -5.21
C ASN A 296 19.26 8.90 -5.52
N SER A 297 17.95 8.89 -5.24
CA SER A 297 17.09 10.09 -5.30
C SER A 297 17.42 11.09 -4.17
N LYS A 298 17.06 12.37 -4.37
CA LYS A 298 17.25 13.44 -3.38
C LYS A 298 15.89 13.93 -2.85
N GLU A 299 15.92 14.67 -1.73
CA GLU A 299 14.74 15.18 -1.00
C GLU A 299 13.72 16.00 -1.82
N THR A 300 14.11 16.50 -2.99
CA THR A 300 13.34 17.52 -3.73
C THR A 300 12.58 16.96 -4.92
N ASP A 301 12.46 15.64 -5.00
CA ASP A 301 12.08 14.95 -6.22
C ASP A 301 10.56 14.74 -6.34
N LEU A 302 9.72 15.11 -5.36
CA LEU A 302 8.24 15.06 -5.48
C LEU A 302 7.74 13.72 -6.05
N ILE A 303 8.03 12.64 -5.33
CA ILE A 303 7.69 11.26 -5.72
C ILE A 303 6.46 10.81 -4.94
N LYS A 304 5.28 10.93 -5.57
CA LYS A 304 4.00 10.49 -5.03
C LYS A 304 3.68 9.07 -5.49
N ILE A 305 3.61 8.14 -4.55
CA ILE A 305 3.17 6.76 -4.74
C ILE A 305 1.88 6.58 -3.94
N THR A 306 0.74 6.41 -4.61
CA THR A 306 -0.58 6.58 -4.00
C THR A 306 -1.57 5.60 -4.61
N HIS A 307 -2.47 5.03 -3.81
CA HIS A 307 -3.50 4.09 -4.25
C HIS A 307 -3.00 2.92 -5.10
N ASN A 308 -1.82 2.34 -4.83
CA ASN A 308 -1.32 1.19 -5.60
C ASN A 308 -1.51 -0.13 -4.85
N GLN A 309 -1.62 -1.23 -5.62
CA GLN A 309 -1.51 -2.58 -5.07
C GLN A 309 -0.08 -3.08 -5.26
N ILE A 310 0.71 -3.08 -4.19
CA ILE A 310 2.13 -3.45 -4.18
C ILE A 310 2.34 -4.57 -3.17
N SER A 311 2.28 -5.81 -3.65
CA SER A 311 2.28 -7.00 -2.78
C SER A 311 2.92 -8.20 -3.48
N LYS A 312 3.19 -9.28 -2.74
CA LYS A 312 3.65 -10.57 -3.29
C LYS A 312 4.98 -10.48 -4.06
N ASN A 313 5.80 -9.47 -3.78
CA ASN A 313 7.15 -9.34 -4.32
C ASN A 313 8.16 -10.15 -3.48
N TYR A 314 9.34 -10.45 -4.02
CA TYR A 314 10.25 -11.44 -3.44
C TYR A 314 11.46 -10.89 -2.68
N GLY A 315 11.97 -9.72 -3.08
CA GLY A 315 13.21 -9.17 -2.53
C GLY A 315 13.03 -8.61 -1.13
N THR A 316 14.08 -8.00 -0.58
CA THR A 316 14.02 -7.28 0.70
C THR A 316 13.17 -6.00 0.63
N GLU A 317 12.80 -5.61 -0.59
CA GLU A 317 12.28 -4.31 -1.00
C GLU A 317 10.81 -4.50 -1.45
N VAL A 318 10.08 -5.38 -0.74
CA VAL A 318 8.80 -5.98 -1.16
C VAL A 318 7.70 -4.98 -1.53
N GLY A 319 7.71 -3.80 -0.91
CA GLY A 319 6.77 -2.72 -1.14
C GLY A 319 7.42 -1.54 -1.87
N ILE A 320 7.57 -0.45 -1.14
CA ILE A 320 8.32 0.75 -1.52
C ILE A 320 9.63 0.71 -0.75
N ASP A 321 10.75 0.86 -1.43
CA ASP A 321 12.08 0.94 -0.83
C ASP A 321 12.80 2.20 -1.29
N MET A 322 13.19 3.01 -0.33
CA MET A 322 14.00 4.20 -0.54
C MET A 322 15.48 3.88 -0.38
N ARG A 323 16.27 4.05 -1.46
CA ARG A 323 17.73 3.81 -1.60
C ARG A 323 18.11 2.38 -1.99
N GLY A 324 17.21 1.40 -1.92
CA GLY A 324 17.47 0.02 -2.31
C GLY A 324 18.40 -0.71 -1.34
N ASP A 325 18.38 -0.31 -0.07
CA ASP A 325 19.11 -0.95 1.03
C ASP A 325 18.18 -1.57 2.09
N GLY A 326 16.88 -1.63 1.81
CA GLY A 326 15.83 -2.05 2.73
C GLY A 326 15.10 -0.88 3.36
N VAL A 327 14.18 -1.18 4.27
CA VAL A 327 13.41 -0.16 4.97
C VAL A 327 14.33 0.71 5.83
N THR A 328 14.19 2.02 5.70
CA THR A 328 14.94 3.02 6.47
C THR A 328 14.29 3.18 7.85
N GLU A 329 15.02 2.96 8.94
CA GLU A 329 14.48 3.14 10.31
C GLU A 329 14.29 4.63 10.65
N ASN A 330 13.22 4.96 11.38
CA ASN A 330 13.03 6.26 12.00
C ASN A 330 13.98 6.41 13.21
N ASP A 331 15.23 6.79 12.98
CA ASP A 331 16.21 6.99 14.07
C ASP A 331 17.06 8.28 13.92
N ILE A 332 17.85 8.60 14.94
CA ILE A 332 18.69 9.82 14.96
C ILE A 332 19.99 9.69 14.15
N LEU A 333 20.27 8.51 13.60
CA LEU A 333 21.43 8.18 12.78
C LEU A 333 21.09 8.15 11.28
N ASP A 334 19.81 8.18 10.95
CA ASP A 334 19.29 8.79 9.73
C ASP A 334 19.93 10.18 9.60
N LEU A 335 20.89 10.30 8.68
CA LEU A 335 21.37 11.59 8.24
C LEU A 335 20.33 12.11 7.25
N ASP A 336 19.22 12.57 7.82
CA ASP A 336 18.16 13.45 7.36
C ASP A 336 18.50 14.26 6.11
N VAL A 337 18.62 13.53 5.00
CA VAL A 337 18.73 13.98 3.62
C VAL A 337 18.13 12.85 2.75
N GLY A 338 16.80 12.69 2.76
CA GLY A 338 16.08 11.61 2.07
C GLY A 338 14.85 12.09 1.28
N PRO A 339 14.32 11.31 0.29
CA PRO A 339 13.30 11.75 -0.68
C PRO A 339 11.99 12.30 -0.11
N ASN A 340 11.76 12.26 1.20
CA ASN A 340 10.54 12.71 1.86
C ASN A 340 10.76 13.43 3.20
N ALA A 341 11.94 14.02 3.43
CA ALA A 341 12.21 14.86 4.60
C ALA A 341 11.81 14.20 5.94
N LEU A 342 12.32 12.98 6.20
CA LEU A 342 12.22 12.22 7.46
C LEU A 342 11.00 11.33 7.61
N LEU A 343 10.22 11.17 6.54
CA LEU A 343 9.03 10.35 6.58
C LEU A 343 9.36 8.89 6.25
N ASN A 344 10.06 8.15 7.10
CA ASN A 344 10.40 6.78 6.72
C ASN A 344 9.14 5.91 6.62
N PHE A 345 8.27 5.92 7.64
CA PHE A 345 6.94 5.29 7.61
C PHE A 345 6.08 5.69 8.83
N PRO A 346 4.74 5.50 8.78
CA PRO A 346 3.87 5.60 9.96
C PRO A 346 4.27 4.62 11.07
N GLU A 347 4.34 5.09 12.31
CA GLU A 347 4.76 4.32 13.48
C GLU A 347 3.58 3.89 14.35
N HIS A 348 3.84 2.91 15.24
CA HIS A 348 2.89 2.42 16.23
C HIS A 348 1.51 2.06 15.64
N LEU A 349 1.48 1.58 14.39
CA LEU A 349 0.25 1.09 13.78
C LEU A 349 -0.25 -0.10 14.58
N GLN A 350 -1.51 -0.04 15.00
CA GLN A 350 -2.23 -1.08 15.72
C GLN A 350 -3.60 -1.28 15.07
N ALA A 351 -4.08 -2.52 15.09
CA ALA A 351 -5.40 -2.88 14.60
C ALA A 351 -6.07 -3.80 15.63
N PHE A 352 -7.16 -3.33 16.19
CA PHE A 352 -7.96 -4.05 17.17
C PHE A 352 -9.27 -4.48 16.54
N ARG A 353 -9.65 -5.74 16.77
CA ARG A 353 -10.98 -6.19 16.38
C ARG A 353 -12.00 -5.67 17.40
N LEU A 354 -13.08 -5.07 16.89
CA LEU A 354 -14.27 -4.74 17.68
C LEU A 354 -15.35 -5.80 17.39
N VAL A 355 -16.60 -5.52 17.81
CA VAL A 355 -17.73 -6.41 17.49
C VAL A 355 -17.97 -6.55 15.98
N GLY A 356 -17.95 -7.80 15.49
CA GLY A 356 -18.23 -8.17 14.09
C GLY A 356 -16.99 -8.10 13.19
N ASP A 357 -17.14 -7.45 12.02
CA ASP A 357 -16.05 -7.14 11.08
C ASP A 357 -15.52 -5.71 11.27
N ARG A 358 -15.89 -5.08 12.39
CA ARG A 358 -15.45 -3.74 12.74
C ARG A 358 -14.09 -3.80 13.41
N HIS A 359 -13.22 -2.87 13.05
CA HIS A 359 -11.88 -2.81 13.59
C HIS A 359 -11.54 -1.37 13.95
N TRP A 360 -10.90 -1.17 15.09
CA TRP A 360 -10.31 0.11 15.44
C TRP A 360 -8.85 0.09 15.02
N ILE A 361 -8.48 1.03 14.18
CA ILE A 361 -7.11 1.20 13.72
C ILE A 361 -6.60 2.52 14.27
N TRP A 362 -5.40 2.47 14.83
CA TRP A 362 -4.73 3.62 15.40
C TRP A 362 -3.25 3.59 15.03
N GLY A 363 -2.64 4.77 14.91
CA GLY A 363 -1.20 4.91 14.77
C GLY A 363 -0.74 6.35 14.84
N VAL A 364 0.56 6.54 14.74
CA VAL A 364 1.18 7.87 14.74
C VAL A 364 1.97 8.10 13.46
N SER A 365 1.95 9.34 12.98
CA SER A 365 2.76 9.74 11.84
C SER A 365 3.10 11.21 11.97
N PHE A 366 4.38 11.51 11.76
CA PHE A 366 4.91 12.86 11.83
C PHE A 366 5.20 13.34 10.41
N PHE A 367 5.00 14.63 10.14
CA PHE A 367 5.30 15.28 8.85
C PHE A 367 4.44 14.83 7.65
N THR A 368 3.29 14.22 7.93
CA THR A 368 2.26 13.79 6.97
C THR A 368 0.93 14.50 7.22
N ASP A 369 0.15 14.67 6.15
CA ASP A 369 -1.22 15.16 6.23
C ASP A 369 -2.24 14.01 6.15
N ASP A 370 -1.93 13.02 5.31
CA ASP A 370 -2.80 11.88 5.03
C ASP A 370 -2.05 10.55 5.14
N ILE A 371 -2.80 9.49 5.48
CA ILE A 371 -2.36 8.11 5.52
C ILE A 371 -3.20 7.30 4.55
N GLU A 372 -2.55 6.42 3.80
CA GLU A 372 -3.24 5.37 3.07
C GLU A 372 -3.10 4.04 3.81
N LEU A 373 -4.23 3.40 4.10
CA LEU A 373 -4.27 2.13 4.81
C LEU A 373 -4.46 0.96 3.84
N TYR A 374 -3.69 -0.10 4.06
CA TYR A 374 -3.71 -1.31 3.25
C TYR A 374 -3.78 -2.59 4.08
N GLY A 375 -4.40 -3.62 3.52
CA GLY A 375 -4.32 -4.99 4.01
C GLY A 375 -3.08 -5.68 3.47
N VAL A 376 -2.45 -6.49 4.31
CA VAL A 376 -1.28 -7.30 3.96
C VAL A 376 -1.74 -8.65 3.43
N ALA A 377 -1.26 -9.02 2.24
CA ALA A 377 -1.56 -10.30 1.61
C ALA A 377 -1.13 -11.47 2.53
N PRO A 378 -1.92 -12.57 2.63
CA PRO A 378 -1.56 -13.72 3.46
C PRO A 378 -0.24 -14.34 3.03
N GLU A 379 0.09 -14.30 1.74
CA GLU A 379 1.36 -14.80 1.20
C GLU A 379 2.56 -13.93 1.61
N ASP A 380 2.38 -12.63 1.83
CA ASP A 380 3.43 -11.75 2.36
C ASP A 380 3.60 -12.00 3.85
N PHE A 381 2.49 -12.00 4.60
CA PHE A 381 2.47 -12.26 6.03
C PHE A 381 3.08 -13.62 6.38
N ASN A 382 2.65 -14.70 5.73
CA ASN A 382 3.14 -16.05 6.00
C ASN A 382 4.62 -16.25 5.62
N ARG A 383 5.18 -15.37 4.76
CA ARG A 383 6.62 -15.36 4.44
C ARG A 383 7.45 -14.57 5.45
N GLY A 384 6.82 -13.93 6.43
CA GLY A 384 7.49 -13.09 7.42
C GLY A 384 7.88 -11.72 6.89
N VAL A 385 7.13 -11.18 5.92
CA VAL A 385 7.25 -9.78 5.53
C VAL A 385 6.80 -8.92 6.71
N ILE A 386 7.74 -8.13 7.26
CA ILE A 386 7.50 -7.28 8.44
C ILE A 386 7.11 -5.85 8.10
N HIS A 387 7.48 -5.35 6.91
CA HIS A 387 7.09 -4.05 6.39
C HIS A 387 6.41 -4.21 5.03
N GLY A 388 5.25 -3.58 4.87
CA GLY A 388 4.56 -3.47 3.58
C GLY A 388 3.90 -4.72 3.05
N GLY A 389 3.68 -4.71 1.73
CA GLY A 389 2.81 -5.66 1.03
C GLY A 389 1.36 -5.16 0.93
N GLY A 390 1.17 -3.89 0.58
CA GLY A 390 -0.16 -3.27 0.46
C GLY A 390 -0.97 -3.91 -0.68
N ASP A 391 -1.80 -4.90 -0.33
CA ASP A 391 -2.54 -5.71 -1.29
C ASP A 391 -3.97 -5.21 -1.51
N SER A 392 -4.65 -4.85 -0.41
CA SER A 392 -6.03 -4.39 -0.44
C SER A 392 -6.10 -2.96 0.11
N PHE A 393 -6.54 -2.00 -0.69
CA PHE A 393 -6.72 -0.63 -0.23
C PHE A 393 -7.96 -0.52 0.65
N TYR A 394 -7.79 0.06 1.85
CA TYR A 394 -8.85 0.21 2.82
C TYR A 394 -9.34 1.65 2.96
N GLY A 395 -8.56 2.64 2.55
CA GLY A 395 -9.00 4.03 2.54
C GLY A 395 -7.90 5.01 2.93
N ASP A 396 -8.21 6.28 2.71
CA ASP A 396 -7.42 7.41 3.16
C ASP A 396 -7.88 7.85 4.55
N MET A 397 -6.94 8.23 5.41
CA MET A 397 -7.19 8.76 6.75
C MET A 397 -6.45 10.08 6.91
N THR A 398 -7.12 11.09 7.42
CA THR A 398 -6.50 12.38 7.73
C THR A 398 -5.86 12.33 9.11
N ILE A 399 -4.69 12.93 9.24
CA ILE A 399 -3.98 12.99 10.52
C ILE A 399 -4.48 14.16 11.36
N ALA A 400 -4.73 13.89 12.64
CA ALA A 400 -5.05 14.88 13.65
C ALA A 400 -3.98 14.85 14.76
N SER A 401 -3.24 15.95 14.91
CA SER A 401 -2.24 16.11 15.98
C SER A 401 -1.17 14.99 16.01
N ASN A 402 -0.66 14.59 14.83
CA ASN A 402 0.33 13.53 14.62
C ASN A 402 -0.17 12.09 14.91
N SER A 403 -1.47 11.92 15.12
CA SER A 403 -2.11 10.61 15.25
C SER A 403 -3.23 10.45 14.23
N PHE A 404 -3.51 9.22 13.85
CA PHE A 404 -4.68 8.87 13.07
C PHE A 404 -5.43 7.74 13.77
N GLU A 405 -6.75 7.81 13.70
CA GLU A 405 -7.63 6.76 14.20
C GLU A 405 -8.83 6.59 13.29
N ALA A 406 -9.27 5.35 13.10
CA ALA A 406 -10.47 5.06 12.34
C ALA A 406 -11.14 3.79 12.85
N ILE A 407 -12.48 3.81 12.88
CA ILE A 407 -13.28 2.59 12.98
C ILE A 407 -13.63 2.15 11.57
N HIS A 408 -13.14 0.98 11.18
CA HIS A 408 -13.35 0.43 9.85
C HIS A 408 -14.31 -0.73 9.88
N ASN A 409 -15.33 -0.73 9.00
CA ASN A 409 -16.48 -1.61 9.16
C ASN A 409 -16.45 -2.91 8.35
N ASN A 410 -15.45 -3.11 7.48
CA ASN A 410 -15.39 -4.24 6.54
C ASN A 410 -13.95 -4.67 6.24
N LEU A 411 -13.07 -4.70 7.24
CA LEU A 411 -11.75 -5.29 7.03
C LEU A 411 -11.91 -6.80 7.03
N ASN A 412 -11.85 -7.40 5.84
CA ASN A 412 -11.99 -8.83 5.68
C ASN A 412 -10.67 -9.54 6.01
N PHE A 413 -10.44 -9.85 7.28
CA PHE A 413 -9.23 -10.59 7.70
C PHE A 413 -9.27 -12.10 7.39
N SER A 414 -10.28 -12.57 6.64
CA SER A 414 -10.16 -13.86 5.96
C SER A 414 -9.21 -13.80 4.75
N GLU A 415 -9.01 -12.59 4.20
CA GLU A 415 -8.16 -12.34 3.02
C GLU A 415 -6.90 -11.50 3.35
N ALA A 416 -6.84 -10.82 4.50
CA ALA A 416 -5.64 -10.14 5.01
C ALA A 416 -5.32 -10.62 6.43
N LYS A 417 -4.04 -10.71 6.83
CA LYS A 417 -3.67 -11.12 8.20
C LYS A 417 -3.13 -9.99 9.08
N ALA A 418 -2.86 -8.85 8.46
CA ALA A 418 -2.33 -7.66 9.08
C ALA A 418 -2.75 -6.44 8.25
N VAL A 419 -2.57 -5.26 8.83
CA VAL A 419 -2.64 -3.98 8.11
C VAL A 419 -1.27 -3.33 8.04
N THR A 420 -1.07 -2.50 7.03
CA THR A 420 0.12 -1.66 6.83
C THR A 420 -0.32 -0.31 6.28
N ALA A 421 0.51 0.71 6.42
CA ALA A 421 0.17 2.07 6.02
C ALA A 421 1.34 2.77 5.33
N VAL A 422 1.03 3.70 4.43
CA VAL A 422 1.99 4.70 3.95
C VAL A 422 1.50 6.08 4.33
N GLY A 423 2.43 6.98 4.61
CA GLY A 423 2.17 8.39 4.82
C GLY A 423 2.39 9.20 3.56
N LEU A 424 1.53 10.19 3.35
CA LEU A 424 1.64 11.20 2.30
C LEU A 424 2.04 12.54 2.93
N ALA A 425 3.24 13.02 2.61
CA ALA A 425 3.76 14.29 3.07
C ALA A 425 3.02 15.46 2.41
N ILE A 426 3.03 16.63 3.08
CA ILE A 426 2.40 17.87 2.59
C ILE A 426 2.96 18.35 1.23
N ASP A 427 4.21 17.99 0.94
CA ASP A 427 4.85 18.30 -0.34
C ASP A 427 4.51 17.27 -1.43
N GLY A 428 3.85 16.15 -1.10
CA GLY A 428 3.38 15.13 -2.02
C GLY A 428 4.28 13.90 -2.12
N ASN A 429 5.35 13.79 -1.32
CA ASN A 429 6.15 12.58 -1.25
C ASN A 429 5.46 11.47 -0.44
N THR A 430 5.69 10.20 -0.82
CA THR A 430 5.19 9.03 -0.07
C THR A 430 6.29 8.40 0.78
N SER A 431 5.91 7.91 1.96
CA SER A 431 6.77 7.09 2.83
C SER A 431 6.98 5.66 2.31
N GLU A 432 7.87 4.91 2.95
CA GLU A 432 7.81 3.45 2.88
C GLU A 432 6.60 2.92 3.67
N TYR A 433 6.32 1.63 3.56
CA TYR A 433 5.25 1.03 4.35
C TYR A 433 5.64 0.87 5.83
N SER A 434 4.68 1.10 6.71
CA SER A 434 4.79 0.84 8.14
C SER A 434 5.08 -0.63 8.43
N LEU A 435 5.51 -0.90 9.66
CA LEU A 435 5.44 -2.24 10.22
C LEU A 435 4.01 -2.80 10.07
N ASN A 436 3.95 -4.08 9.74
CA ASN A 436 2.70 -4.81 9.60
C ASN A 436 2.10 -5.02 10.99
N ALA A 437 0.96 -4.39 11.24
CA ALA A 437 0.19 -4.56 12.46
C ALA A 437 -0.72 -5.78 12.29
N GLY A 438 -0.43 -6.86 13.02
CA GLY A 438 -1.38 -7.95 13.19
C GLY A 438 -2.68 -7.40 13.77
N VAL A 439 -3.78 -8.08 13.48
CA VAL A 439 -5.02 -7.79 14.21
C VAL A 439 -4.93 -8.52 15.53
N SER A 440 -4.74 -7.76 16.61
CA SER A 440 -4.85 -8.33 17.96
C SER A 440 -6.31 -8.72 18.18
N MET A 441 -6.51 -9.96 18.63
CA MET A 441 -7.82 -10.48 18.99
C MET A 441 -8.18 -9.99 20.40
N ASP A 442 -9.49 -9.89 20.61
CA ASP A 442 -10.18 -9.52 21.84
C ASP A 442 -11.51 -10.29 21.70
N GLU A 443 -11.50 -11.56 22.12
CA GLU A 443 -12.56 -12.54 21.82
C GLU A 443 -13.83 -12.34 22.66
N ASP A 444 -13.71 -11.73 23.84
CA ASP A 444 -14.84 -11.40 24.72
C ASP A 444 -15.26 -9.91 24.73
N TYR A 445 -14.46 -9.04 24.13
CA TYR A 445 -14.72 -7.61 23.96
C TYR A 445 -14.64 -6.79 25.25
N ASP A 446 -13.82 -7.19 26.20
CA ASP A 446 -13.59 -6.44 27.45
C ASP A 446 -12.59 -5.28 27.26
N GLY A 447 -11.71 -5.38 26.25
CA GLY A 447 -10.69 -4.39 25.91
C GLY A 447 -9.31 -4.65 26.54
N ILE A 448 -9.08 -5.84 27.06
CA ILE A 448 -7.78 -6.52 27.19
C ILE A 448 -7.62 -7.35 25.90
N LEU A 449 -6.38 -7.69 25.51
CA LEU A 449 -6.13 -8.42 24.24
C LEU A 449 -5.83 -9.88 24.54
N ASP A 450 -6.28 -10.82 23.69
CA ASP A 450 -6.02 -12.27 23.84
C ASP A 450 -4.53 -12.60 24.03
N GLU A 451 -3.63 -11.75 23.51
CA GLU A 451 -2.17 -11.94 23.64
C GLU A 451 -1.60 -11.51 25.00
N LEU A 452 -2.34 -10.70 25.75
CA LEU A 452 -2.10 -10.27 27.13
C LEU A 452 -2.86 -11.14 28.13
N GLU A 453 -3.91 -11.82 27.70
CA GLU A 453 -4.75 -12.70 28.53
C GLU A 453 -4.11 -14.09 28.64
N THR A 454 -3.44 -14.33 29.76
CA THR A 454 -2.60 -15.52 29.94
C THR A 454 -3.30 -16.69 30.64
N GLY A 455 -4.56 -16.52 31.06
CA GLY A 455 -5.28 -17.44 31.93
C GLY A 455 -6.53 -18.09 31.33
N ASP A 456 -7.21 -18.89 32.15
CA ASP A 456 -8.57 -19.39 31.92
C ASP A 456 -9.58 -18.73 32.87
N GLY A 457 -9.23 -17.55 33.40
CA GLY A 457 -10.02 -16.81 34.37
C GLY A 457 -9.96 -17.38 35.79
N THR A 458 -8.95 -18.20 36.11
CA THR A 458 -8.81 -18.79 37.44
C THR A 458 -7.55 -18.38 38.17
N LYS A 459 -7.64 -18.31 39.51
CA LYS A 459 -6.49 -18.15 40.43
C LYS A 459 -5.36 -19.16 40.20
N ALA A 460 -5.66 -20.31 39.57
CA ALA A 460 -4.67 -21.32 39.25
C ALA A 460 -3.88 -21.01 37.96
N SER A 461 -4.47 -20.30 37.00
CA SER A 461 -3.83 -19.90 35.74
C SER A 461 -3.06 -18.59 35.85
N GLY A 462 -3.52 -17.67 36.70
CA GLY A 462 -2.80 -16.43 37.03
C GLY A 462 -2.87 -15.34 35.96
N GLY A 463 -4.06 -15.11 35.40
CA GLY A 463 -4.34 -14.10 34.38
C GLY A 463 -5.81 -14.13 33.96
N THR A 464 -6.25 -13.08 33.26
CA THR A 464 -7.58 -12.95 32.66
C THR A 464 -7.80 -13.95 31.52
N SER A 465 -9.06 -14.22 31.18
CA SER A 465 -9.50 -15.22 30.21
C SER A 465 -9.90 -14.57 28.89
N PRO A 466 -9.34 -15.00 27.74
CA PRO A 466 -9.64 -14.37 26.45
C PRO A 466 -11.08 -14.49 25.95
N ASP A 467 -11.89 -15.36 26.57
CA ASP A 467 -13.26 -15.63 26.18
C ASP A 467 -14.30 -15.26 27.28
N ASN A 468 -13.88 -14.54 28.33
CA ASN A 468 -14.74 -14.18 29.45
C ASN A 468 -14.38 -12.83 30.11
N ALA A 469 -15.15 -11.79 29.77
CA ALA A 469 -14.97 -10.39 30.19
C ALA A 469 -15.15 -10.08 31.71
N ASP A 470 -15.37 -11.12 32.52
CA ASP A 470 -15.51 -11.14 33.98
C ASP A 470 -14.96 -12.50 34.41
N SER A 471 -13.64 -12.57 34.45
CA SER A 471 -12.84 -13.78 34.43
C SER A 471 -13.12 -14.69 35.61
N ASP A 472 -13.24 -14.13 36.81
CA ASP A 472 -13.55 -14.87 38.03
C ASP A 472 -15.03 -14.88 38.44
N GLY A 473 -15.87 -14.07 37.78
CA GLY A 473 -17.32 -14.10 37.92
C GLY A 473 -17.84 -13.45 39.18
N ASP A 474 -17.14 -12.43 39.69
CA ASP A 474 -17.46 -11.74 40.96
C ASP A 474 -18.40 -10.52 40.79
N GLU A 475 -18.83 -10.27 39.54
CA GLU A 475 -19.64 -9.14 39.08
C GLU A 475 -18.86 -7.83 38.82
N LEU A 476 -17.52 -7.83 38.90
CA LEU A 476 -16.63 -6.82 38.33
C LEU A 476 -16.02 -7.30 37.01
N PRO A 477 -16.11 -6.51 35.92
CA PRO A 477 -15.40 -6.83 34.69
C PRO A 477 -13.89 -6.63 34.79
N ASP A 478 -13.10 -7.49 34.15
CA ASP A 478 -11.62 -7.48 34.17
C ASP A 478 -11.00 -6.08 33.92
N PRO A 479 -11.48 -5.24 32.97
CA PRO A 479 -10.89 -3.92 32.74
C PRO A 479 -11.14 -2.89 33.86
N ILE A 480 -12.00 -3.20 34.83
CA ILE A 480 -12.19 -2.42 36.06
C ILE A 480 -11.13 -2.82 37.08
N GLU A 481 -10.82 -4.11 37.16
CA GLU A 481 -9.88 -4.69 38.12
C GLU A 481 -8.42 -4.53 37.65
N ASP A 482 -8.14 -4.89 36.39
CA ASP A 482 -6.93 -4.55 35.64
C ASP A 482 -7.09 -3.17 34.99
N ARG A 483 -6.87 -2.14 35.82
CA ARG A 483 -7.07 -0.73 35.44
C ARG A 483 -6.17 -0.29 34.30
N ASN A 484 -5.03 -0.95 34.10
CA ASN A 484 -4.06 -0.59 33.08
C ASN A 484 -4.11 -1.50 31.84
N ARG A 485 -4.88 -2.60 31.90
CA ARG A 485 -5.24 -3.50 30.81
C ARG A 485 -4.03 -4.19 30.20
N ASN A 486 -3.10 -4.60 31.05
CA ASN A 486 -1.90 -5.31 30.63
C ASN A 486 -1.97 -6.83 30.85
N GLY A 487 -3.08 -7.33 31.43
CA GLY A 487 -3.31 -8.73 31.76
C GLY A 487 -2.56 -9.24 32.99
N GLU A 488 -1.88 -8.36 33.73
CA GLU A 488 -1.10 -8.68 34.92
C GLU A 488 -1.74 -8.03 36.16
N TRP A 489 -1.72 -8.74 37.30
CA TRP A 489 -2.25 -8.19 38.55
C TRP A 489 -1.17 -7.44 39.32
N GLU A 490 -1.34 -6.12 39.50
CA GLU A 490 -0.38 -5.25 40.19
C GLU A 490 -0.99 -4.59 41.45
N PRO A 491 -1.11 -5.31 42.58
CA PRO A 491 -1.78 -4.81 43.79
C PRO A 491 -1.10 -3.55 44.38
N GLU A 492 0.20 -3.34 44.13
CA GLU A 492 0.89 -2.11 44.52
C GLU A 492 0.42 -0.85 43.77
N LEU A 493 -0.25 -1.01 42.63
CA LEU A 493 -0.87 0.07 41.86
C LEU A 493 -2.34 0.28 42.26
N GLY A 494 -2.86 -0.56 43.16
CA GLY A 494 -4.25 -0.53 43.61
C GLY A 494 -5.22 -1.17 42.62
N GLU A 495 -4.80 -2.29 42.02
CA GLU A 495 -5.60 -3.15 41.15
C GLU A 495 -6.17 -4.33 41.93
N LEU A 496 -7.45 -4.62 41.68
CA LEU A 496 -8.10 -5.83 42.14
C LEU A 496 -7.67 -7.01 41.27
N CYS A 497 -7.84 -8.23 41.76
CA CYS A 497 -7.33 -9.40 41.09
C CYS A 497 -8.42 -10.03 40.20
N ALA A 498 -8.47 -9.65 38.91
CA ALA A 498 -9.47 -10.08 37.92
C ALA A 498 -9.67 -11.61 37.72
N TYR A 499 -8.84 -12.44 38.34
CA TYR A 499 -8.91 -13.90 38.26
C TYR A 499 -9.06 -14.55 39.64
N ASN A 500 -9.38 -13.76 40.66
CA ASN A 500 -9.63 -14.16 42.02
C ASN A 500 -10.72 -13.27 42.65
N PRO A 501 -11.94 -13.81 42.87
CA PRO A 501 -13.15 -13.02 43.12
C PRO A 501 -13.21 -12.39 44.52
N ASP A 502 -12.12 -12.46 45.29
CA ASP A 502 -11.99 -12.07 46.70
C ASP A 502 -10.48 -11.82 46.94
N THR A 503 -10.04 -10.60 46.64
CA THR A 503 -8.62 -10.21 46.55
C THR A 503 -7.90 -10.42 47.87
N ASP A 504 -8.51 -10.09 49.00
CA ASP A 504 -7.89 -10.19 50.31
C ASP A 504 -8.21 -11.50 51.06
N ASN A 505 -9.15 -12.30 50.56
CA ASN A 505 -9.54 -13.64 51.00
C ASN A 505 -10.23 -13.67 52.35
N ASP A 506 -11.14 -12.73 52.58
CA ASP A 506 -11.87 -12.60 53.83
C ASP A 506 -13.28 -13.22 53.81
N GLY A 507 -13.78 -13.56 52.63
CA GLY A 507 -15.08 -14.19 52.41
C GLY A 507 -16.15 -13.30 51.76
N ILE A 508 -15.86 -12.03 51.46
CA ILE A 508 -16.68 -11.13 50.63
C ILE A 508 -16.02 -11.01 49.25
N SER A 509 -16.80 -10.88 48.18
CA SER A 509 -16.22 -10.69 46.85
C SER A 509 -15.89 -9.23 46.56
N ASP A 510 -14.86 -8.94 45.76
CA ASP A 510 -14.42 -7.56 45.47
C ASP A 510 -15.57 -6.72 44.89
N GLY A 511 -16.40 -7.33 44.03
CA GLY A 511 -17.62 -6.72 43.50
C GLY A 511 -18.67 -6.41 44.56
N ALA A 512 -18.80 -7.22 45.60
CA ALA A 512 -19.69 -6.94 46.73
C ALA A 512 -19.13 -5.82 47.60
N GLU A 513 -17.83 -5.85 47.90
CA GLU A 513 -17.15 -4.85 48.74
C GLU A 513 -17.22 -3.46 48.13
N THR A 514 -16.98 -3.36 46.82
CA THR A 514 -16.98 -2.10 46.05
C THR A 514 -18.35 -1.73 45.46
N HIS A 515 -19.40 -2.47 45.80
CA HIS A 515 -20.75 -2.27 45.24
C HIS A 515 -20.79 -2.24 43.69
N GLY A 516 -19.89 -2.99 43.05
CA GLY A 516 -19.81 -3.20 41.61
C GLY A 516 -19.17 -2.05 40.82
N ASP A 517 -18.50 -1.09 41.45
CA ASP A 517 -17.78 -0.01 40.75
C ASP A 517 -16.25 -0.11 40.81
N GLY A 518 -15.71 -1.09 41.56
CA GLY A 518 -14.28 -1.32 41.71
C GLY A 518 -13.54 -0.23 42.49
N VAL A 519 -14.25 0.66 43.18
CA VAL A 519 -13.66 1.77 43.95
C VAL A 519 -13.98 1.62 45.42
N TYR A 520 -12.94 1.54 46.26
CA TYR A 520 -13.09 1.60 47.71
C TYR A 520 -13.53 2.99 48.22
N ASP A 521 -14.81 3.15 48.55
CA ASP A 521 -15.38 4.31 49.25
C ASP A 521 -15.26 4.15 50.78
N LYS A 522 -14.16 4.67 51.35
CA LYS A 522 -13.94 4.62 52.81
C LYS A 522 -15.15 5.07 53.64
N GLY A 523 -15.59 4.19 54.54
CA GLY A 523 -16.70 4.42 55.47
C GLY A 523 -18.08 4.13 54.87
N ARG A 524 -18.09 3.53 53.68
CA ARG A 524 -19.26 2.97 53.02
C ARG A 524 -19.00 1.52 52.62
N ASP A 525 -17.80 1.24 52.15
CA ASP A 525 -17.34 -0.06 51.66
C ASP A 525 -16.41 -0.72 52.67
N THR A 526 -16.33 -2.06 52.63
CA THR A 526 -15.19 -2.83 53.14
C THR A 526 -14.00 -2.63 52.20
N ASP A 527 -12.78 -2.74 52.71
CA ASP A 527 -11.55 -2.47 51.98
C ASP A 527 -11.07 -3.78 51.32
N PRO A 528 -11.20 -3.95 49.99
CA PRO A 528 -10.93 -5.22 49.30
C PRO A 528 -9.45 -5.63 49.26
N PHE A 529 -8.59 -4.85 49.90
CA PHE A 529 -7.17 -5.14 50.10
C PHE A 529 -6.83 -5.46 51.56
N LYS A 530 -7.81 -5.50 52.46
CA LYS A 530 -7.63 -5.57 53.90
C LYS A 530 -8.76 -6.40 54.55
N PRO A 531 -8.47 -7.67 54.95
CA PRO A 531 -9.49 -8.62 55.41
C PRO A 531 -10.28 -8.25 56.68
N ASP A 532 -10.00 -7.11 57.29
CA ASP A 532 -10.54 -6.63 58.56
C ASP A 532 -10.49 -5.11 58.44
N THR A 533 -11.54 -4.49 57.93
CA THR A 533 -11.57 -3.09 57.47
C THR A 533 -11.36 -2.12 58.63
N ASP A 534 -12.01 -2.36 59.77
CA ASP A 534 -11.96 -1.47 60.93
C ASP A 534 -10.83 -1.80 61.94
N GLY A 535 -10.24 -2.99 61.84
CA GLY A 535 -9.12 -3.45 62.65
C GLY A 535 -9.51 -3.94 64.05
N ASP A 536 -10.74 -4.42 64.26
CA ASP A 536 -11.21 -4.91 65.55
C ASP A 536 -10.73 -6.35 65.87
N GLY A 537 -10.36 -7.12 64.85
CA GLY A 537 -9.90 -8.51 64.94
C GLY A 537 -10.89 -9.58 64.50
N LEU A 538 -12.08 -9.21 64.02
CA LEU A 538 -12.95 -10.00 63.15
C LEU A 538 -12.63 -9.67 61.69
N VAL A 539 -12.86 -10.62 60.78
CA VAL A 539 -12.71 -10.38 59.33
C VAL A 539 -14.03 -9.93 58.75
N ASP A 540 -14.05 -9.08 57.73
CA ASP A 540 -15.30 -8.46 57.27
C ASP A 540 -16.33 -9.52 56.84
N GLY A 541 -15.89 -10.60 56.20
CA GLY A 541 -16.73 -11.75 55.87
C GLY A 541 -17.33 -12.54 57.05
N ASP A 542 -16.73 -12.50 58.24
CA ASP A 542 -17.34 -13.07 59.47
C ASP A 542 -18.45 -12.15 60.02
N GLU A 543 -18.33 -10.86 59.74
CA GLU A 543 -19.23 -9.79 60.17
C GLU A 543 -20.44 -9.66 59.23
N ASP A 544 -20.21 -9.68 57.92
CA ASP A 544 -21.23 -9.85 56.86
C ASP A 544 -21.45 -11.34 56.53
N LYS A 545 -22.17 -12.02 57.40
CA LYS A 545 -22.44 -13.47 57.30
C LYS A 545 -23.11 -13.89 56.00
N ASN A 546 -23.77 -12.97 55.32
CA ASN A 546 -24.47 -13.26 54.08
C ASN A 546 -23.65 -12.89 52.83
N GLY A 547 -22.52 -12.19 53.01
CA GLY A 547 -21.50 -11.93 52.00
C GLY A 547 -22.00 -11.08 50.85
N ASN A 548 -22.90 -10.13 51.14
CA ASN A 548 -23.51 -9.25 50.13
C ASN A 548 -22.90 -7.85 50.09
N GLY A 549 -21.86 -7.59 50.90
CA GLY A 549 -21.20 -6.28 51.03
C GLY A 549 -22.04 -5.24 51.78
N ILE A 550 -23.17 -5.66 52.38
CA ILE A 550 -24.13 -4.78 53.06
C ILE A 550 -24.29 -5.23 54.49
N TRP A 551 -23.90 -4.38 55.44
CA TRP A 551 -24.17 -4.61 56.85
C TRP A 551 -25.69 -4.67 57.15
N ASP A 552 -26.18 -5.85 57.53
CA ASP A 552 -27.57 -6.10 57.92
C ASP A 552 -27.70 -6.36 59.42
N GLY A 553 -27.65 -5.30 60.25
CA GLY A 553 -27.83 -5.41 61.70
C GLY A 553 -29.14 -6.12 62.14
N TYR A 554 -30.18 -6.16 61.30
CA TYR A 554 -31.41 -6.93 61.58
C TYR A 554 -31.19 -8.46 61.51
N LEU A 555 -30.20 -8.92 60.74
CA LEU A 555 -29.79 -10.32 60.65
C LEU A 555 -28.79 -10.72 61.74
N LYS A 556 -28.51 -9.83 62.70
CA LYS A 556 -27.50 -9.99 63.76
C LYS A 556 -26.08 -10.15 63.20
N GLU A 557 -25.79 -9.35 62.19
CA GLU A 557 -24.44 -9.06 61.67
C GLU A 557 -23.82 -7.92 62.49
N THR A 558 -22.50 -7.99 62.67
CA THR A 558 -21.69 -6.87 63.14
C THR A 558 -21.31 -6.01 61.93
N SER A 559 -20.96 -4.76 62.18
CA SER A 559 -20.62 -3.77 61.17
C SER A 559 -19.11 -3.84 60.91
N PRO A 560 -18.68 -4.25 59.71
CA PRO A 560 -17.25 -4.31 59.36
C PRO A 560 -16.52 -2.95 59.36
N LEU A 561 -17.29 -1.86 59.50
CA LEU A 561 -16.80 -0.48 59.48
C LEU A 561 -16.65 0.11 60.89
N LEU A 562 -17.04 -0.62 61.94
CA LEU A 562 -17.15 -0.11 63.31
C LEU A 562 -16.70 -1.16 64.35
N VAL A 563 -15.54 -0.90 64.96
CA VAL A 563 -14.94 -1.72 66.03
C VAL A 563 -15.89 -2.11 67.17
N ASP A 564 -16.95 -1.34 67.39
CA ASP A 564 -18.00 -1.55 68.39
C ASP A 564 -19.33 -1.26 67.69
N SER A 565 -19.95 -2.31 67.16
CA SER A 565 -21.10 -2.24 66.27
C SER A 565 -22.34 -1.64 66.93
N ASP A 566 -22.54 -1.93 68.21
CA ASP A 566 -23.74 -1.52 68.95
C ASP A 566 -23.50 -0.34 69.91
N GLY A 567 -22.24 0.07 70.07
CA GLY A 567 -21.81 1.27 70.78
C GLY A 567 -21.88 1.15 72.29
N ASP A 568 -21.77 -0.05 72.84
CA ASP A 568 -21.90 -0.30 74.29
C ASP A 568 -20.60 -0.10 75.08
N GLY A 569 -19.46 0.02 74.38
CA GLY A 569 -18.12 0.21 74.91
C GLY A 569 -17.22 -1.03 74.90
N PHE A 570 -17.67 -2.16 74.34
CA PHE A 570 -16.88 -3.36 74.08
C PHE A 570 -16.85 -3.65 72.58
N GLY A 571 -15.65 -3.89 72.02
CA GLY A 571 -15.55 -4.21 70.60
C GLY A 571 -16.03 -5.61 70.26
N ASP A 572 -16.43 -5.83 69.01
CA ASP A 572 -17.24 -6.99 68.60
C ASP A 572 -16.54 -8.32 68.87
N VAL A 573 -15.23 -8.38 68.65
CA VAL A 573 -14.40 -9.57 68.95
C VAL A 573 -14.43 -10.02 70.44
N VAL A 574 -14.70 -9.11 71.38
CA VAL A 574 -14.75 -9.40 72.84
C VAL A 574 -16.13 -9.24 73.45
N ASP A 575 -17.12 -8.74 72.70
CA ASP A 575 -18.46 -8.54 73.19
C ASP A 575 -19.23 -9.87 73.30
N SER A 576 -19.92 -10.03 74.43
CA SER A 576 -20.85 -11.13 74.66
C SER A 576 -22.12 -11.04 73.81
N CYS A 577 -22.54 -9.84 73.39
CA CYS A 577 -23.68 -9.62 72.50
C CYS A 577 -23.37 -8.59 71.37
N PRO A 578 -22.45 -8.87 70.42
CA PRO A 578 -21.86 -7.88 69.48
C PRO A 578 -22.82 -7.04 68.60
N SER A 579 -24.11 -7.35 68.57
CA SER A 579 -25.13 -6.63 67.78
C SER A 579 -26.23 -6.02 68.66
N ILE A 580 -26.13 -6.11 69.99
CA ILE A 580 -27.16 -5.70 70.94
C ILE A 580 -26.52 -5.12 72.22
N ALA A 581 -26.55 -3.79 72.30
CA ALA A 581 -25.84 -3.05 73.34
C ALA A 581 -26.14 -3.55 74.77
N ASN A 582 -25.11 -4.03 75.45
CA ASN A 582 -25.19 -4.59 76.79
C ASN A 582 -23.97 -4.20 77.66
N PRO A 583 -23.81 -2.92 78.08
CA PRO A 583 -22.56 -2.41 78.70
C PRO A 583 -22.06 -3.14 79.97
N GLY A 584 -22.87 -4.04 80.55
CA GLY A 584 -22.50 -4.92 81.66
C GLY A 584 -21.97 -6.30 81.26
N GLN A 585 -21.96 -6.64 79.97
CA GLN A 585 -21.49 -7.90 79.39
C GLN A 585 -22.23 -9.14 79.93
N ASP A 586 -23.54 -8.95 80.16
CA ASP A 586 -24.47 -9.93 80.71
C ASP A 586 -25.11 -10.76 79.57
N PRO A 587 -24.80 -12.07 79.40
CA PRO A 587 -25.14 -12.84 78.19
C PRO A 587 -26.63 -13.08 77.90
N TRP A 588 -27.51 -12.74 78.85
CA TRP A 588 -28.96 -12.92 78.73
C TRP A 588 -29.62 -11.87 77.81
N TYR A 589 -28.90 -10.80 77.46
CA TYR A 589 -29.38 -9.74 76.55
C TYR A 589 -29.28 -10.10 75.07
N CYS A 590 -28.53 -11.14 74.69
CA CYS A 590 -28.23 -11.43 73.29
C CYS A 590 -29.35 -12.13 72.49
N TYR A 591 -30.43 -12.55 73.18
CA TYR A 591 -31.45 -13.44 72.62
C TYR A 591 -32.60 -12.71 71.94
#